data_AF-I3CSS8-F1
#
_entry.id   AF-I3CSS8-F1
#
_cell.length_a   1.000
_cell.length_b   1.000
_cell.length_c   1.000
_cell.angle_alpha   90.00
_cell.angle_beta   90.00
_cell.angle_gamma   90.00
#
_symmetry.space_group_name_H-M   'P 1'
#
loop_
_entity.id
_entity.type
_entity.pdbx_description
1 polymer ?
#
loop_
_entity_poly.entity_id
_entity_poly.type
_entity_poly.pdbx_seq_one_letter_code
_entity_poly.pdbx_strand_id
1 'polypeptide(L)'
;MLGQAGARSKNEKRELVKKFAFDEVRKRMRPGGWQAMSHAVLAVQDDVIAYSAQVGYPLKKPEPKNESENEVHRTLAKWLSEMPDAKQIFQFGNGGNK
;
A
#
# COMPACT_ATOMS: atom_id res chain seq x y z
N MET A 1 23.07 18.84 -15.28
CA MET A 1 22.21 18.51 -14.13
C MET A 1 21.13 17.48 -14.53
N LEU A 2 21.52 16.26 -14.94
CA LEU A 2 20.57 15.27 -15.51
C LEU A 2 19.98 14.28 -14.49
N GLY A 3 20.45 14.26 -13.23
CA GLY A 3 19.98 13.31 -12.22
C GLY A 3 18.71 13.71 -11.45
N GLN A 4 18.42 15.01 -11.31
CA GLN A 4 17.32 15.48 -10.44
C GLN A 4 15.93 15.37 -11.08
N ALA A 5 15.81 15.53 -12.41
CA ALA A 5 14.53 15.48 -13.10
C ALA A 5 13.90 14.07 -13.08
N GLY A 6 14.72 13.02 -13.26
CA GLY A 6 14.27 11.63 -13.19
C GLY A 6 13.87 11.19 -11.78
N ALA A 7 14.53 11.71 -10.75
CA ALA A 7 14.20 11.43 -9.35
C ALA A 7 12.85 12.05 -8.94
N ARG A 8 12.56 13.28 -9.38
CA ARG A 8 11.26 13.94 -9.15
C ARG A 8 10.10 13.17 -9.79
N SER A 9 10.23 12.80 -11.07
CA SER A 9 9.17 12.07 -11.78
C SER A 9 8.86 10.69 -11.17
N LYS A 10 9.89 9.95 -10.72
CA LYS A 10 9.69 8.69 -10.00
C LYS A 10 8.97 8.90 -8.67
N ASN A 11 9.29 9.97 -7.94
CA ASN A 11 8.66 10.27 -6.67
C ASN A 11 7.20 10.68 -6.85
N GLU A 12 6.89 11.50 -7.85
CA GLU A 12 5.50 11.88 -8.19
C GLU A 12 4.63 10.67 -8.51
N LYS A 13 5.13 9.76 -9.36
CA LYS A 13 4.40 8.53 -9.68
C LYS A 13 4.20 7.64 -8.46
N ARG A 14 5.21 7.50 -7.59
CA ARG A 14 5.09 6.77 -6.33
C ARG A 14 4.00 7.36 -5.45
N GLU A 15 3.97 8.68 -5.28
CA GLU A 15 2.94 9.34 -4.46
C GLU A 15 1.53 9.19 -5.07
N LEU A 16 1.39 9.17 -6.40
CA LEU A 16 0.12 8.87 -7.07
C LEU A 16 -0.38 7.45 -6.74
N VAL A 17 0.49 6.44 -6.85
CA VAL A 17 0.13 5.05 -6.51
C VAL A 17 -0.18 4.91 -5.02
N LYS A 18 0.62 5.55 -4.17
CA LYS A 18 0.43 5.55 -2.72
C LYS A 18 -0.93 6.16 -2.34
N LYS A 19 -1.28 7.31 -2.93
CA LYS A 19 -2.58 7.95 -2.73
C LYS A 19 -3.72 7.04 -3.18
N PHE A 20 -3.59 6.42 -4.35
CA PHE A 20 -4.58 5.47 -4.85
C PHE A 20 -4.79 4.29 -3.88
N ALA A 21 -3.72 3.73 -3.31
CA ALA A 21 -3.82 2.69 -2.29
C ALA A 21 -4.61 3.15 -1.05
N PHE A 22 -4.41 4.40 -0.62
CA PHE A 22 -5.15 4.97 0.53
C PHE A 22 -6.63 5.11 0.22
N ASP A 23 -6.96 5.60 -0.98
CA ASP A 23 -8.34 5.81 -1.40
C ASP A 23 -9.09 4.48 -1.54
N GLU A 24 -8.45 3.44 -2.10
CA GLU A 24 -9.06 2.10 -2.20
C GLU A 24 -9.28 1.44 -0.83
N VAL A 25 -8.36 1.62 0.12
CA VAL A 25 -8.55 1.15 1.49
C VAL A 25 -9.72 1.84 2.17
N ARG A 26 -9.88 3.16 1.99
CA ARG A 26 -11.01 3.92 2.55
C ARG A 26 -12.33 3.54 1.90
N LYS A 27 -12.36 3.36 0.59
CA LYS A 27 -13.55 2.98 -0.18
C LYS A 27 -14.11 1.62 0.24
N ARG A 28 -13.24 0.67 0.59
CA ARG A 28 -13.62 -0.69 1.02
C ARG A 28 -13.80 -0.82 2.53
N MET A 29 -13.53 0.25 3.28
CA MET A 29 -13.66 0.26 4.73
C MET A 29 -15.13 0.09 5.14
N ARG A 30 -15.39 -0.83 6.06
CA ARG A 30 -16.71 -1.03 6.67
C ARG A 30 -16.86 -0.18 7.94
N PRO A 31 -18.10 0.03 8.44
CA PRO A 31 -18.32 0.58 9.77
C PRO A 31 -17.52 -0.22 10.81
N GLY A 32 -16.64 0.45 11.56
CA GLY A 32 -15.72 -0.20 12.50
C GLY A 32 -14.28 -0.36 11.99
N GLY A 33 -13.98 -0.01 10.74
CA GLY A 33 -12.63 -0.03 10.19
C GLY A 33 -12.16 -1.42 9.75
N TRP A 34 -10.87 -1.54 9.51
CA TRP A 34 -10.18 -2.78 9.17
C TRP A 34 -9.69 -3.48 10.43
N GLN A 35 -9.98 -4.77 10.55
CA GLN A 35 -9.48 -5.59 11.68
C GLN A 35 -7.96 -5.75 11.68
N ALA A 36 -7.34 -5.78 10.49
CA ALA A 36 -5.90 -5.91 10.34
C ALA A 36 -5.43 -5.25 9.05
N MET A 37 -4.23 -4.67 9.08
CA MET A 37 -3.62 -4.06 7.91
C MET A 37 -3.31 -5.09 6.83
N SER A 38 -2.87 -6.30 7.20
CA SER A 38 -2.61 -7.40 6.25
C SER A 38 -3.84 -7.74 5.41
N HIS A 39 -5.04 -7.72 6.02
CA HIS A 39 -6.30 -7.94 5.30
C HIS A 39 -6.61 -6.80 4.33
N ALA A 40 -6.39 -5.55 4.75
CA ALA A 40 -6.57 -4.40 3.88
C ALA A 40 -5.62 -4.44 2.68
N VAL A 41 -4.36 -4.80 2.89
CA VAL A 41 -3.37 -4.98 1.83
C VAL A 41 -3.84 -6.02 0.82
N LEU A 42 -4.22 -7.22 1.26
CA LEU A 42 -4.71 -8.28 0.38
C LEU A 42 -5.95 -7.84 -0.42
N ALA A 43 -6.84 -7.06 0.21
CA ALA A 43 -8.06 -6.59 -0.42
C ALA A 43 -7.84 -5.53 -1.52
N VAL A 44 -6.74 -4.78 -1.49
CA VAL A 44 -6.46 -3.71 -2.46
C VAL A 44 -5.28 -4.01 -3.39
N GLN A 45 -4.47 -5.04 -3.10
CA GLN A 45 -3.19 -5.24 -3.78
C GLN A 45 -3.33 -5.36 -5.30
N ASP A 46 -4.33 -6.08 -5.81
CA ASP A 46 -4.46 -6.33 -7.24
C ASP A 46 -4.84 -5.06 -8.00
N ASP A 47 -5.72 -4.25 -7.41
CA ASP A 47 -6.11 -2.95 -7.96
C ASP A 47 -4.94 -1.96 -7.94
N VAL A 48 -4.17 -1.92 -6.84
CA VAL A 48 -3.00 -1.04 -6.76
C VAL A 48 -1.91 -1.49 -7.75
N ILE A 49 -1.70 -2.79 -7.94
CA ILE A 49 -0.76 -3.31 -8.93
C ILE A 49 -1.20 -2.89 -10.35
N ALA A 50 -2.48 -3.07 -10.69
CA ALA A 50 -3.03 -2.67 -11.98
C ALA A 50 -2.86 -1.16 -12.23
N TYR A 51 -3.21 -0.33 -11.24
CA TYR A 51 -3.04 1.13 -11.33
C TYR A 51 -1.56 1.54 -11.44
N SER A 52 -0.68 0.88 -10.69
CA SER A 52 0.77 1.13 -10.70
C SER A 52 1.38 0.92 -12.10
N ALA A 53 0.91 -0.10 -12.82
CA ALA A 53 1.32 -0.33 -14.21
C ALA A 53 0.82 0.77 -15.15
N GLN A 54 -0.43 1.24 -14.98
CA GLN A 54 -1.01 2.31 -15.81
C GLN A 54 -0.26 3.64 -15.68
N VAL A 55 0.16 4.01 -14.47
CA VAL A 55 0.93 5.25 -14.25
C VAL A 55 2.43 5.12 -14.58
N GLY A 56 2.87 3.94 -15.05
CA GLY A 56 4.27 3.67 -15.37
C GLY A 56 5.18 3.63 -14.15
N TYR A 57 4.66 3.10 -13.03
CA TYR A 57 5.41 2.76 -11.81
C TYR A 57 5.01 1.34 -11.36
N PRO A 58 5.31 0.30 -12.15
CA PRO A 58 4.86 -1.05 -11.84
C PRO A 58 5.48 -1.53 -10.52
N LEU A 59 4.62 -1.84 -9.54
CA LEU A 59 5.03 -2.58 -8.35
C LEU A 59 5.40 -4.00 -8.78
N LYS A 60 6.63 -4.43 -8.51
CA LYS A 60 7.10 -5.76 -8.89
C LYS A 60 6.40 -6.82 -8.05
N LYS A 61 5.60 -7.68 -8.70
CA LYS A 61 5.23 -8.97 -8.10
C LYS A 61 6.53 -9.77 -7.89
N PRO A 62 6.74 -10.41 -6.73
CA PRO A 62 7.95 -11.20 -6.51
C PRO A 62 8.06 -12.30 -7.56
N GLU A 63 9.29 -12.58 -8.00
CA GLU A 63 9.55 -13.78 -8.78
C GLU A 63 9.30 -15.04 -7.92
N PRO A 64 8.80 -16.13 -8.51
CA PRO A 64 8.40 -17.34 -7.77
C PRO A 64 9.56 -18.06 -7.05
N LYS A 65 10.80 -17.60 -7.18
CA LYS A 65 11.97 -18.21 -6.52
C LYS A 65 12.23 -17.70 -5.10
N ASN A 66 11.53 -16.66 -4.64
CA ASN A 66 11.62 -16.16 -3.26
C ASN A 66 10.21 -15.98 -2.67
N GLU A 67 9.61 -17.08 -2.24
CA GLU A 67 8.28 -17.11 -1.61
C GLU A 67 8.22 -16.29 -0.30
N SER A 68 9.37 -16.00 0.32
CA SER A 68 9.47 -15.32 1.61
C SER A 68 9.18 -13.81 1.58
N GLU A 69 9.09 -13.19 0.40
CA GLU A 69 9.07 -11.74 0.29
C GLU A 69 8.08 -11.25 -0.76
N ASN A 70 6.79 -11.19 -0.40
CA ASN A 70 5.83 -10.42 -1.17
C ASN A 70 6.15 -8.91 -1.03
N GLU A 71 7.07 -8.42 -1.86
CA GLU A 71 7.58 -7.04 -1.86
C GLU A 71 6.43 -6.04 -1.97
N VAL A 72 5.46 -6.29 -2.86
CA VAL A 72 4.24 -5.48 -2.98
C VAL A 72 3.50 -5.42 -1.65
N HIS A 73 3.30 -6.57 -1.00
CA HIS A 73 2.61 -6.63 0.28
C HIS A 73 3.32 -5.78 1.34
N ARG A 74 4.65 -5.86 1.43
CA ARG A 74 5.44 -5.06 2.38
C ARG A 74 5.43 -3.57 2.04
N THR A 75 5.52 -3.21 0.77
CA THR A 75 5.40 -1.83 0.30
C THR A 75 4.04 -1.25 0.65
N LEU A 76 2.96 -1.98 0.37
CA LEU A 76 1.60 -1.56 0.70
C LEU A 76 1.40 -1.45 2.20
N ALA A 77 1.79 -2.46 2.99
CA ALA A 77 1.71 -2.40 4.45
C ALA A 77 2.45 -1.19 5.01
N LYS A 78 3.66 -0.91 4.51
CA LYS A 78 4.42 0.28 4.89
C LYS A 78 3.70 1.57 4.52
N TRP A 79 3.14 1.67 3.31
CA TRP A 79 2.39 2.86 2.93
C TRP A 79 1.16 3.06 3.79
N LEU A 80 0.38 1.99 4.04
CA LEU A 80 -0.83 2.07 4.86
C LEU A 80 -0.52 2.44 6.31
N SER A 81 0.63 2.04 6.86
CA SER A 81 1.06 2.48 8.18
C SER A 81 1.47 3.96 8.24
N GLU A 82 1.85 4.55 7.10
CA GLU A 82 2.15 5.98 6.93
C GLU A 82 0.88 6.83 6.72
N MET A 83 -0.33 6.23 6.70
CA MET A 83 -1.57 7.01 6.61
C MET A 83 -1.77 7.88 7.86
N PRO A 84 -2.15 9.17 7.72
CA PRO A 84 -2.38 10.05 8.87
C PRO A 84 -3.44 9.51 9.84
N ASP A 85 -4.44 8.83 9.30
CA ASP A 85 -5.60 8.23 9.96
C ASP A 85 -5.43 6.71 10.18
N ALA A 86 -4.22 6.15 10.01
CA ALA A 86 -3.97 4.71 10.16
C ALA A 86 -4.53 4.14 11.47
N LYS A 87 -4.38 4.87 12.59
CA LYS A 87 -4.86 4.46 13.93
C LYS A 87 -6.38 4.42 14.07
N GLN A 88 -7.10 5.13 13.21
CA GLN A 88 -8.56 5.15 13.19
C GLN A 88 -9.11 4.10 12.21
N ILE A 89 -8.39 3.89 11.11
CA ILE A 89 -8.77 2.96 10.04
C ILE A 89 -8.44 1.51 10.42
N PHE A 90 -7.28 1.27 11.02
CA PHE A 90 -6.82 -0.06 11.40
C PHE A 90 -7.01 -0.27 12.90
N GLN A 91 -7.72 -1.34 13.25
CA GLN A 91 -7.70 -1.87 14.59
C GLN A 91 -6.33 -2.53 14.79
N PHE A 92 -5.34 -1.73 15.18
CA PHE A 92 -4.12 -2.29 15.76
C PHE A 92 -4.58 -3.10 16.95
N GLY A 93 -4.45 -4.43 16.88
CA GLY A 93 -4.86 -5.31 17.95
C GLY A 93 -4.18 -4.86 19.24
N ASN A 94 -4.87 -4.05 20.03
CA ASN A 94 -4.71 -4.09 21.47
C ASN A 94 -5.20 -5.48 21.83
N GLY A 95 -4.28 -6.44 21.81
CA GLY A 95 -4.35 -7.61 22.66
C GLY A 95 -4.44 -7.08 24.08
N GLY A 96 -5.64 -6.69 24.48
CA GLY A 96 -5.98 -6.48 25.86
C GLY A 96 -5.72 -7.82 26.52
N ASN A 97 -4.66 -7.88 27.32
CA ASN A 97 -4.54 -8.83 28.41
C ASN A 97 -5.93 -9.02 29.04
N LYS A 98 -6.43 -10.25 28.98
CA LYS A 98 -7.36 -10.78 29.96
C LYS A 98 -6.76 -12.05 30.51
#